data_AF-A0A928Z7D7-F1
#
_entry.id   AF-A0A928Z7D7-F1
#
_cell.length_a   1.000
_cell.length_b   1.000
_cell.length_c   1.000
_cell.angle_alpha   90.00
_cell.angle_beta   90.00
_cell.angle_gamma   90.00
#
_symmetry.space_group_name_H-M   'P 1'
#
loop_
_entity.id
_entity.type
_entity.pdbx_description
1 polymer ?
#
loop_
_entity_poly.entity_id
_entity_poly.type
_entity_poly.pdbx_seq_one_letter_code
_entity_poly.pdbx_strand_id
1 'polypeptide(L)'
;MRYWEFLIQQEGDLAWLPLESRTTEILEGRYRVVARSDRANTAVEIAIAYESRDRETSPPRLQKRSKQTDAEGVTIVLPYTDFGPGVWTLGCSGLG
;
A
#
# COMPACT_ATOMS: atom_id res chain seq x y z
N MET A 1 -7.56 -14.62 -12.24
CA MET A 1 -7.33 -13.17 -12.34
C MET A 1 -7.39 -12.59 -10.94
N ARG A 2 -6.46 -11.68 -10.62
CA ARG A 2 -6.02 -11.28 -9.27
C ARG A 2 -6.06 -9.75 -9.18
N TYR A 3 -7.24 -9.15 -9.18
CA TYR A 3 -7.31 -7.69 -9.19
C TYR A 3 -7.21 -7.17 -7.77
N TRP A 4 -6.00 -6.78 -7.39
CA TRP A 4 -5.78 -5.89 -6.27
C TRP A 4 -5.83 -4.47 -6.80
N GLU A 5 -6.78 -3.69 -6.30
CA GLU A 5 -6.85 -2.25 -6.53
C GLU A 5 -6.33 -1.55 -5.29
N PHE A 6 -5.35 -0.66 -5.48
CA PHE A 6 -4.79 0.12 -4.39
C PHE A 6 -5.39 1.52 -4.41
N LEU A 7 -5.85 1.98 -3.24
CA LEU A 7 -6.37 3.33 -3.05
C LEU A 7 -5.51 4.04 -2.00
N ILE A 8 -5.18 5.29 -2.26
CA ILE A 8 -4.42 6.16 -1.35
C ILE A 8 -5.30 7.33 -0.88
N GLN A 9 -5.10 7.74 0.35
CA GLN A 9 -5.73 8.94 0.90
C GLN A 9 -4.70 9.73 1.71
N GLN A 10 -4.66 11.04 1.48
CA GLN A 10 -3.87 11.98 2.26
C GLN A 10 -4.55 12.27 3.60
N GLU A 11 -3.78 12.37 4.67
CA GLU A 11 -4.30 12.78 5.98
C GLU A 11 -4.94 14.17 5.89
N GLY A 12 -6.17 14.29 6.37
CA GLY A 12 -6.97 15.51 6.28
C GLY A 12 -7.85 15.60 5.03
N ASP A 13 -7.67 14.70 4.06
CA ASP A 13 -8.58 14.56 2.91
C ASP A 13 -9.64 13.48 3.17
N LEU A 14 -10.81 13.64 2.55
CA LEU A 14 -11.89 12.68 2.55
C LEU A 14 -11.86 11.78 1.31
N ALA A 15 -11.23 12.22 0.22
CA ALA A 15 -11.18 11.47 -1.02
C ALA A 15 -10.22 10.27 -0.91
N TRP A 16 -10.60 9.18 -1.57
CA TRP A 16 -9.69 8.08 -1.88
C TRP A 16 -9.38 8.16 -3.37
N LEU A 17 -8.08 8.16 -3.69
CA LEU A 17 -7.61 8.20 -5.07
C LEU A 17 -7.07 6.83 -5.46
N PRO A 18 -7.44 6.29 -6.63
CA PRO A 18 -6.87 5.05 -7.11
C PRO A 18 -5.42 5.24 -7.56
N LEU A 19 -4.56 4.27 -7.22
CA LEU A 19 -3.24 4.11 -7.82
C LEU A 19 -3.41 3.34 -9.14
N GLU A 20 -3.91 4.02 -10.17
CA GLU A 20 -4.40 3.41 -11.43
C GLU A 20 -3.32 2.73 -12.27
N SER A 21 -2.04 3.04 -11.99
CA SER A 21 -0.90 2.51 -12.72
C SER A 21 0.04 1.75 -11.78
N ARG A 22 0.92 0.93 -12.37
CA ARG A 22 1.97 0.22 -11.62
C ARG A 22 2.94 1.15 -10.91
N THR A 23 3.02 2.41 -11.33
CA THR A 23 3.94 3.41 -10.78
C THR A 23 3.27 4.78 -10.86
N THR A 24 2.93 5.34 -9.70
CA THR A 24 2.26 6.63 -9.59
C THR A 24 3.15 7.58 -8.80
N GLU A 25 3.31 8.80 -9.29
CA GLU A 25 3.97 9.88 -8.56
C GLU A 25 2.97 10.54 -7.62
N ILE A 26 3.38 10.76 -6.37
CA ILE A 26 2.60 11.48 -5.36
C ILE A 26 3.48 12.55 -4.72
N LEU A 27 2.85 13.58 -4.16
CA LEU A 27 3.56 14.56 -3.35
C LEU A 27 3.95 13.96 -2.00
N GLU A 28 5.05 14.44 -1.43
CA GLU A 28 5.43 14.11 -0.05
C GLU A 28 4.31 14.47 0.93
N GLY A 29 4.14 13.66 1.98
CA GLY A 29 3.10 13.87 2.97
C GLY A 29 2.72 12.61 3.71
N ARG A 30 1.68 12.71 4.54
CA ARG A 30 1.19 11.60 5.35
C ARG A 30 -0.01 10.96 4.68
N TYR A 31 0.10 9.69 4.34
CA TYR A 31 -0.93 8.96 3.60
C TYR A 31 -1.24 7.62 4.25
N ARG A 32 -2.46 7.14 4.03
CA ARG A 32 -2.82 5.74 4.24
C ARG A 32 -3.14 5.07 2.91
N VAL A 33 -2.89 3.77 2.84
CA VAL A 33 -3.15 2.96 1.65
C VAL A 33 -3.98 1.75 2.02
N VAL A 34 -5.00 1.46 1.22
CA VAL A 34 -5.77 0.22 1.29
C VAL A 34 -5.63 -0.56 -0.01
N ALA A 35 -5.85 -1.87 0.07
CA ALA A 35 -6.03 -2.72 -1.09
C ALA A 35 -7.44 -3.30 -1.06
N ARG A 36 -8.12 -3.27 -2.20
CA ARG A 36 -9.42 -3.87 -2.44
C ARG A 36 -9.28 -5.03 -3.42
N SER A 37 -10.04 -6.10 -3.18
CA SER A 37 -10.14 -7.26 -4.08
C SER A 37 -11.55 -7.84 -4.05
N ASP A 38 -11.79 -8.84 -4.89
CA ASP A 38 -13.00 -9.67 -4.89
C ASP A 38 -13.02 -10.75 -3.79
N ARG A 39 -11.98 -10.81 -2.94
CA ARG A 39 -11.81 -11.85 -1.91
C ARG A 39 -12.23 -11.33 -0.55
N ALA A 40 -13.48 -11.59 -0.15
CA ALA A 40 -13.98 -11.29 1.18
C ALA A 40 -13.36 -12.20 2.25
N ASN A 41 -13.14 -11.68 3.46
CA ASN A 41 -12.74 -12.43 4.66
C ASN A 41 -11.53 -13.38 4.45
N THR A 42 -10.60 -13.02 3.57
CA THR A 42 -9.53 -13.89 3.10
C THR A 42 -8.18 -13.46 3.67
N ALA A 43 -7.35 -14.43 4.06
CA ALA A 43 -5.99 -14.15 4.50
C ALA A 43 -5.12 -13.66 3.34
N VAL A 44 -4.31 -12.64 3.59
CA VAL A 44 -3.47 -11.98 2.59
C VAL A 44 -2.08 -11.71 3.16
N GLU A 45 -1.06 -11.89 2.33
CA GLU A 45 0.28 -11.36 2.59
C GLU A 45 0.40 -9.98 1.94
N ILE A 46 0.82 -9.01 2.74
CA ILE A 46 1.15 -7.64 2.32
C ILE A 46 2.67 -7.50 2.36
N ALA A 47 3.25 -7.00 1.28
CA ALA A 47 4.67 -6.67 1.17
C ALA A 47 4.84 -5.17 0.88
N ILE A 48 5.75 -4.52 1.60
CA ILE A 48 6.02 -3.09 1.50
C ILE A 48 7.52 -2.91 1.43
N ALA A 49 8.01 -2.26 0.37
CA ALA A 49 9.40 -1.87 0.25
C ALA A 49 9.53 -0.35 0.17
N TYR A 50 10.57 0.20 0.78
CA TYR A 50 10.94 1.61 0.64
C TYR A 50 12.42 1.73 0.26
N GLU A 51 12.67 2.49 -0.80
CA GLU A 51 14.01 2.87 -1.26
C GLU A 51 14.13 4.39 -1.21
N SER A 52 14.99 4.89 -0.31
CA SER A 52 15.36 6.30 -0.19
C SER A 52 15.97 6.80 -1.51
N ARG A 53 15.68 8.07 -1.88
CA ARG A 53 16.40 8.73 -2.97
C ARG A 53 17.89 8.89 -2.67
N ASP A 54 18.23 9.11 -1.40
CA ASP A 54 19.61 9.17 -0.91
C ASP A 54 19.99 7.81 -0.34
N ARG A 55 20.53 6.93 -1.20
CA ARG A 55 20.85 5.54 -0.85
C ARG A 55 21.98 5.40 0.18
N GLU A 56 22.79 6.44 0.34
CA GLU A 56 23.86 6.52 1.36
C GLU A 56 23.32 6.61 2.79
N THR A 57 22.12 7.14 3.00
CA THR A 57 21.59 7.43 4.34
C THR A 57 20.64 6.37 4.87
N SER A 58 20.07 5.54 4.01
CA SER A 58 19.16 4.46 4.43
C SER A 58 19.12 3.30 3.45
N PRO A 59 19.46 2.07 3.90
CA PRO A 59 19.33 0.89 3.06
C PRO A 59 17.85 0.61 2.74
N PRO A 60 17.55 -0.05 1.60
CA PRO A 60 16.20 -0.51 1.29
C PRO A 60 15.60 -1.30 2.43
N ARG A 61 14.34 -1.03 2.76
CA ARG A 61 13.60 -1.73 3.81
C ARG A 61 12.48 -2.53 3.18
N LEU A 62 12.38 -3.82 3.52
CA LEU A 62 11.26 -4.69 3.15
C LEU A 62 10.54 -5.13 4.42
N GLN A 63 9.23 -4.89 4.48
CA GLN A 63 8.35 -5.39 5.51
C GLN A 63 7.30 -6.31 4.88
N LYS A 64 7.10 -7.47 5.49
CA LYS A 64 6.00 -8.38 5.17
C LYS A 64 5.09 -8.57 6.38
N ARG A 65 3.79 -8.69 6.15
CA ARG A 65 2.82 -8.98 7.21
C ARG A 65 1.59 -9.68 6.66
N SER A 66 1.01 -10.55 7.47
CA SER A 66 -0.27 -11.18 7.16
C SER A 66 -1.42 -10.37 7.74
N LYS A 67 -2.46 -10.19 6.92
CA LYS A 67 -3.73 -9.55 7.30
C LYS A 67 -4.88 -10.38 6.76
N GLN A 68 -6.09 -9.93 7.07
CA GLN A 68 -7.32 -10.45 6.48
C GLN A 68 -8.01 -9.29 5.76
N THR A 69 -8.64 -9.57 4.62
CA THR A 69 -9.63 -8.67 4.04
C THR A 69 -10.91 -8.72 4.87
N ASP A 70 -11.68 -7.64 4.89
CA ASP A 70 -13.01 -7.63 5.47
C ASP A 70 -14.06 -8.27 4.55
N ALA A 71 -15.33 -8.18 4.93
CA ALA A 71 -16.46 -8.70 4.14
C ALA A 71 -16.56 -8.05 2.75
N GLU A 72 -15.98 -6.86 2.58
CA GLU A 72 -16.01 -6.08 1.34
C GLU A 72 -14.74 -6.31 0.51
N GLY A 73 -13.86 -7.21 0.97
CA GLY A 73 -12.62 -7.55 0.30
C GLY A 73 -11.52 -6.49 0.45
N VAL A 74 -11.62 -5.61 1.45
CA VAL A 74 -10.70 -4.49 1.71
C VAL A 74 -9.74 -4.81 2.86
N THR A 75 -8.48 -4.35 2.77
CA THR A 75 -7.52 -4.44 3.86
C THR A 75 -6.59 -3.21 3.89
N ILE A 76 -6.07 -2.87 5.07
CA ILE A 76 -5.13 -1.76 5.25
C ILE A 76 -3.70 -2.21 4.89
N VAL A 77 -3.17 -1.63 3.81
CA VAL A 77 -1.79 -1.85 3.33
C VAL A 77 -0.80 -0.98 4.08
N LEU A 78 -1.14 0.28 4.37
CA LEU A 78 -0.38 1.17 5.22
C LEU A 78 -1.36 2.03 6.04
N PRO A 79 -1.21 2.11 7.37
CA PRO A 79 -1.86 3.17 8.13
C PRO A 79 -1.26 4.52 7.74
N TYR A 80 -1.74 5.63 8.33
CA TYR A 80 -1.15 6.95 8.12
C TYR A 80 0.35 6.95 8.42
N THR A 81 1.13 7.01 7.35
CA THR A 81 2.59 6.88 7.32
C THR A 81 3.15 8.08 6.56
N ASP A 82 4.30 8.60 6.99
CA ASP A 82 5.00 9.66 6.27
C ASP A 82 5.67 9.09 5.01
N PHE A 83 5.20 9.51 3.85
CA PHE A 83 5.82 9.21 2.56
C PHE A 83 6.85 10.31 2.26
N GLY A 84 8.09 10.02 2.63
CA GLY A 84 9.24 10.82 2.23
C GLY A 84 9.71 10.53 0.80
N PRO A 85 10.63 11.34 0.28
CA PRO A 85 11.13 11.22 -1.08
C PRO A 85 11.86 9.89 -1.30
N GLY A 86 11.36 9.10 -2.25
CA GLY A 86 11.89 7.80 -2.59
C GLY A 86 10.86 6.95 -3.33
N VAL A 87 11.17 5.67 -3.50
CA VAL A 87 10.28 4.70 -4.15
C VAL A 87 9.65 3.82 -3.09
N TRP A 88 8.33 3.87 -3.01
CA TRP A 88 7.52 2.96 -2.20
C TRP A 88 6.92 1.89 -3.11
N THR A 89 7.19 0.61 -2.82
CA THR A 89 6.62 -0.52 -3.56
C THR A 89 5.64 -1.27 -2.67
N LEU A 90 4.42 -1.48 -3.16
CA LEU A 90 3.34 -2.16 -2.43
C LEU A 90 2.93 -3.42 -3.17
N GLY A 91 2.72 -4.50 -2.43
CA GLY A 91 2.27 -5.79 -2.97
C GLY A 91 1.25 -6.45 -2.06
N CYS A 92 0.28 -7.13 -2.67
CA CYS A 92 -0.70 -7.97 -1.99
C CYS A 92 -0.81 -9.30 -2.72
N SER A 93 -0.90 -10.38 -1.95
CA SER A 93 -1.17 -11.72 -2.48
C SER A 93 -2.13 -12.45 -1.54
N GLY A 94 -3.14 -13.11 -2.11
CA GLY A 94 -4.03 -13.97 -1.33
C GLY A 94 -3.29 -15.23 -0.90
N LEU A 95 -3.43 -15.59 0.38
CA LEU A 95 -3.01 -16.88 0.91
C LEU A 95 -4.20 -17.83 0.68
N GLY A 96 -4.15 -18.57 -0.43
CA GLY A 96 -5.17 -19.55 -0.83
C GLY A 96 -4.54 -20.90 -1.07
#